data_AF-A0A2I0WC75-F1
#
_entry.id   AF-A0A2I0WC75-F1
#
_cell.length_a   1.000
_cell.length_b   1.000
_cell.length_c   1.000
_cell.angle_alpha   90.00
_cell.angle_beta   90.00
_cell.angle_gamma   90.00
#
_symmetry.space_group_name_H-M   'P 1'
#
loop_
_entity.id
_entity.type
_entity.pdbx_description
1 polymer ?
#
loop_
_entity_poly.entity_id
_entity_poly.type
_entity_poly.pdbx_seq_one_letter_code
_entity_poly.pdbx_strand_id
1 'polypeptide(L)' 'MGFVVEAGKSFSSDCPTLLLPGLSIGNVSQLAIDLLISSLRAKRIAYLDEPSVLPCVGNDAYGPLPEGDLALPLEGL' A
#
# COMPACT_ATOMS: atom_id res chain seq x y z
N MET A 1 11.22 -4.49 10.43
CA MET A 1 11.05 -3.51 9.34
C MET A 1 11.97 -3.77 8.15
N GLY A 2 11.43 -4.39 7.10
CA GLY A 2 12.11 -4.52 5.80
C GLY A 2 11.09 -4.52 4.65
N PHE A 3 11.39 -3.81 3.56
CA PHE A 3 10.57 -3.83 2.36
C PHE A 3 10.83 -5.10 1.56
N VAL A 4 9.76 -5.82 1.24
CA VAL A 4 9.77 -6.98 0.35
C VAL A 4 9.16 -6.53 -0.97
N VAL A 5 10.00 -6.35 -1.99
CA VAL A 5 9.55 -5.99 -3.34
C VAL A 5 8.92 -7.21 -4.00
N GLU A 6 7.76 -7.02 -4.63
CA GLU A 6 7.07 -8.07 -5.36
C GLU A 6 7.88 -8.50 -6.58
N ALA A 7 7.83 -9.79 -6.92
CA ALA A 7 8.63 -10.36 -7.99
C ALA A 7 8.39 -9.64 -9.32
N GLY A 8 9.46 -9.12 -9.93
CA GLY A 8 9.41 -8.41 -11.22
C GLY A 8 9.03 -6.93 -11.14
N LYS A 9 8.86 -6.36 -9.95
CA LYS A 9 8.60 -4.92 -9.74
C LYS A 9 9.84 -4.23 -9.15
N SER A 10 9.88 -2.90 -9.22
CA SER A 10 10.96 -2.08 -8.65
C SER A 10 10.44 -0.68 -8.28
N PHE A 11 11.10 -0.04 -7.33
CA PHE A 11 10.87 1.38 -7.06
C PHE A 11 11.35 2.24 -8.23
N SER A 12 10.62 3.32 -8.52
CA SER A 12 11.04 4.29 -9.54
C SER A 12 12.22 5.12 -9.03
N SER A 13 13.28 5.23 -9.82
CA SER A 13 14.40 6.13 -9.54
C SER A 13 14.07 7.61 -9.73
N ASP A 14 13.04 7.91 -10.53
CA ASP A 14 12.72 9.26 -10.99
C ASP A 14 11.88 10.03 -9.96
N CYS A 15 11.24 9.33 -9.03
CA CYS A 15 10.45 9.92 -7.95
C CYS A 15 10.87 9.29 -6.60
N PRO A 16 11.88 9.86 -5.91
CA PRO A 16 12.40 9.30 -4.66
C PRO A 16 11.52 9.62 -3.44
N THR A 17 10.38 10.29 -3.63
CA THR A 17 9.54 10.76 -2.52
C THR A 17 8.66 9.63 -1.99
N LEU A 18 8.86 9.27 -0.72
CA LEU A 18 7.99 8.36 0.01
C LEU A 18 6.90 9.14 0.76
N LEU A 19 5.64 8.80 0.52
CA LEU A 19 4.51 9.25 1.34
C LEU A 19 4.14 8.14 2.32
N LEU A 20 4.33 8.39 3.62
CA LEU A 20 3.98 7.45 4.68
C LEU A 20 2.82 8.02 5.51
N PRO A 21 1.58 7.49 5.36
CA PRO A 21 0.45 7.98 6.14
C PRO A 21 0.63 7.60 7.62
N GLY A 22 0.58 8.58 8.51
CA GLY A 22 0.50 8.34 9.95
C GLY A 22 -0.93 8.00 10.38
N LEU A 23 -1.09 7.23 11.47
CA LEU A 23 -2.40 7.08 12.10
C LEU A 23 -2.82 8.40 12.74
N SER A 24 -3.96 8.95 12.35
CA SER A 24 -4.41 10.28 12.76
C SER A 24 -5.91 10.30 13.06
N ILE A 25 -6.39 11.40 13.67
CA ILE A 25 -7.81 11.56 13.99
C ILE A 25 -8.64 11.44 12.70
N GLY A 26 -9.58 10.50 12.70
CA GLY A 26 -10.46 10.25 11.56
C GLY A 26 -9.76 9.62 10.35
N ASN A 27 -8.53 9.12 10.49
CA ASN A 27 -7.78 8.43 9.44
C ASN A 27 -7.57 9.29 8.17
N VAL A 28 -7.53 10.62 8.32
CA VAL A 28 -7.53 11.56 7.18
C VAL A 28 -6.35 11.32 6.24
N SER A 29 -5.17 11.05 6.79
CA SER A 29 -3.96 10.68 6.05
C SER A 29 -4.14 9.40 5.24
N GLN A 30 -4.80 8.36 5.78
CA GLN A 30 -5.04 7.11 5.07
C GLN A 30 -6.06 7.31 3.96
N LEU A 31 -7.16 8.01 4.23
CA LEU A 31 -8.17 8.36 3.22
C LEU A 31 -7.60 9.24 2.10
N ALA A 32 -6.66 10.14 2.40
CA ALA A 32 -5.97 10.92 1.38
C ALA A 32 -5.12 10.02 0.46
N ILE A 33 -4.45 9.01 1.02
CA ILE A 33 -3.71 8.01 0.24
C ILE A 33 -4.68 7.14 -0.58
N ASP A 34 -5.84 6.75 -0.05
CA ASP A 34 -6.86 5.99 -0.80
C ASP A 34 -7.31 6.74 -2.07
N LEU A 35 -7.51 8.06 -1.96
CA LEU A 35 -7.84 8.90 -3.11
C LEU A 35 -6.70 8.98 -4.12
N LEU A 36 -5.45 9.08 -3.66
CA LEU A 36 -4.27 9.09 -4.54
C LEU A 36 -4.12 7.76 -5.29
N ILE A 37 -4.20 6.64 -4.59
CA ILE A 37 -4.13 5.30 -5.18
C ILE A 37 -5.22 5.13 -6.24
N SER A 38 -6.47 5.44 -5.89
CA SER A 38 -7.61 5.32 -6.80
C SER A 38 -7.50 6.24 -8.02
N SER A 39 -7.06 7.48 -7.82
CA SER A 39 -6.97 8.48 -8.90
C SER A 39 -5.81 8.20 -9.86
N LEU A 40 -4.66 7.77 -9.35
CA LEU A 40 -3.48 7.47 -10.14
C LEU A 40 -3.46 6.03 -10.66
N ARG A 41 -4.38 5.19 -10.18
CA ARG A 41 -4.39 3.73 -10.42
C ARG A 41 -3.04 3.10 -10.06
N ALA A 42 -2.51 3.51 -8.90
CA ALA A 42 -1.24 3.01 -8.39
C ALA A 42 -1.35 1.50 -8.17
N LYS A 43 -0.28 0.78 -8.46
CA LYS A 43 -0.22 -0.68 -8.32
C LYS A 43 0.76 -1.03 -7.23
N ARG A 44 0.37 -1.94 -6.34
CA ARG A 44 1.26 -2.47 -5.31
C ARG A 44 2.57 -2.98 -5.94
N ILE A 45 3.70 -2.59 -5.36
CA ILE A 45 5.06 -3.00 -5.77
C ILE A 45 5.85 -3.66 -4.64
N ALA A 46 5.44 -3.47 -3.39
CA ALA A 46 6.14 -3.98 -2.24
C ALA A 46 5.21 -4.20 -1.04
N TYR A 47 5.70 -4.95 -0.06
CA TYR A 47 5.09 -5.15 1.25
C TYR A 47 6.09 -4.74 2.32
N LEU A 48 5.60 -4.32 3.48
CA LEU A 48 6.45 -4.01 4.62
C LEU A 48 6.13 -4.98 5.76
N ASP A 49 7.09 -5.83 6.08
CA ASP A 49 6.98 -6.74 7.23
C ASP A 49 7.41 -6.03 8.51
N GLU A 50 6.42 -5.74 9.36
CA GLU A 50 6.60 -5.06 10.64
C GLU A 50 5.78 -5.74 11.76
N PRO A 51 6.42 -6.50 12.67
CA PRO A 51 5.76 -7.23 13.74
C PRO A 51 4.95 -6.35 14.71
N SER A 52 5.27 -5.05 14.78
CA SER A 52 4.60 -4.10 15.66
C SER A 52 3.23 -3.64 15.13
N VAL A 53 2.89 -3.95 13.88
CA VAL A 53 1.59 -3.63 13.27
C VAL A 53 0.61 -4.79 13.45
N LEU A 54 -0.64 -4.45 13.73
CA LEU A 54 -1.70 -5.44 13.89
C LEU A 54 -1.85 -6.28 12.60
N PRO A 55 -1.82 -7.62 12.68
CA PRO A 55 -2.05 -8.47 11.52
C PRO A 55 -3.49 -8.33 11.02
N CYS A 56 -3.64 -8.04 9.74
CA CYS A 56 -4.93 -7.91 9.05
C CYS A 56 -4.79 -8.53 7.65
N VAL A 57 -5.88 -9.08 7.12
CA VAL A 57 -5.98 -9.54 5.74
C VAL A 57 -7.33 -9.14 5.17
N GLY A 58 -7.34 -8.69 3.92
CA GLY A 58 -8.55 -8.27 3.22
C GLY A 58 -8.50 -8.59 1.74
N ASN A 59 -9.57 -8.21 1.04
CA ASN A 59 -9.62 -8.27 -0.42
C ASN A 59 -8.94 -7.02 -1.01
N ASP A 60 -8.54 -7.09 -2.28
CA ASP A 60 -8.19 -5.89 -3.05
C ASP A 60 -9.34 -4.88 -3.05
N ALA A 61 -9.06 -3.68 -2.52
CA ALA A 61 -10.02 -2.60 -2.38
C ALA A 61 -10.12 -1.70 -3.64
N TYR A 62 -9.14 -1.77 -4.54
CA TYR A 62 -9.03 -0.85 -5.68
C TYR A 62 -9.27 -1.55 -7.03
N GLY A 63 -9.17 -2.87 -7.09
CA GLY A 63 -9.49 -3.67 -8.27
C GLY A 63 -11.00 -3.70 -8.59
N PRO A 64 -11.38 -3.70 -9.87
CA PRO A 64 -12.79 -3.80 -10.29
C PRO A 64 -13.37 -5.21 -10.13
N LEU A 65 -12.51 -6.22 -9.99
CA LEU A 65 -12.85 -7.64 -9.91
C LEU A 65 -12.01 -8.30 -8.81
N PRO A 66 -12.56 -9.32 -8.11
CA PRO A 66 -11.81 -10.10 -7.15
C PRO A 66 -10.83 -11.02 -7.90
N GLU A 67 -9.59 -10.57 -8.10
CA GLU A 67 -8.52 -11.36 -8.76
C GLU A 67 -7.85 -12.37 -7.81
N GLY A 68 -8.29 -12.43 -6.54
CA GLY A 68 -7.71 -13.30 -5.51
C GLY A 68 -6.49 -12.69 -4.82
N ASP A 69 -6.16 -11.43 -5.12
CA ASP A 69 -5.12 -10.69 -4.44
C ASP A 69 -5.59 -10.26 -3.05
N LEU A 70 -4.82 -10.66 -2.03
CA LEU A 70 -5.06 -10.29 -0.65
C LEU A 70 -4.38 -8.95 -0.34
N ALA A 71 -5.11 -8.03 0.28
CA ALA A 71 -4.56 -6.82 0.87
C ALA A 71 -3.98 -7.13 2.25
N LEU A 72 -2.76 -6.65 2.50
CA LEU A 72 -2.03 -6.80 3.77
C LEU A 72 -1.95 -5.47 4.53
N PRO A 73 -1.53 -5.46 5.82
CA PRO A 73 -1.61 -4.25 6.65
C PRO A 73 -0.73 -3.10 6.17
N LEU A 74 0.41 -3.41 5.53
CA LEU A 74 1.37 -2.44 5.02
C LEU A 74 1.83 -2.82 3.62
N GLU A 75 1.51 -1.97 2.66
CA GLU A 75 1.81 -2.15 1.24
C GLU A 75 2.46 -0.87 0.69
N GLY A 76 3.42 -1.05 -0.21
CA GLY A 76 4.02 0.02 -1.00
C GLY A 76 3.50 -0.05 -2.43
N LEU A 77 3.13 1.10 -3.00
CA LEU A 77 2.62 1.26 -4.37
C LEU A 77 3.48 2.23 -5.19
#